data_AF-A0A969ASH3-F1
#
_entry.id   AF-A0A969ASH3-F1
#
_cell.length_a   1.000
_cell.length_b   1.000
_cell.length_c   1.000
_cell.angle_alpha   90.00
_cell.angle_beta   90.00
_cell.angle_gamma   90.00
#
_symmetry.space_group_name_H-M   'P 1'
#
loop_
_entity.id
_entity.type
_entity.pdbx_description
1 polymer ?
#
loop_
_entity_poly.entity_id
_entity_poly.type
_entity_poly.pdbx_seq_one_letter_code
_entity_poly.pdbx_strand_id
1 'polypeptide(L)'
;MLVGLRLGLLGALLGSLLALGFGFGRVQRSLLPWAETWFPEAMFRVAVAEPLVVLTIDDGLSDRTPEILDLLDRYDAKATFLCIRDPSLTCPRGQPCCKR
;
A
#
# COMPACT_ATOMS: atom_id res chain seq x y z
N MET A 1 37.29 27.55 3.81
CA MET A 1 35.88 28.03 3.77
C MET A 1 35.00 27.24 2.80
N LEU A 2 35.41 27.02 1.54
CA LEU A 2 34.59 26.31 0.53
C LEU A 2 34.24 24.85 0.87
N VAL A 3 35.15 24.09 1.48
CA VAL A 3 34.93 22.67 1.82
C VAL A 3 33.89 22.52 2.94
N GLY A 4 33.94 23.38 3.97
CA GLY A 4 32.95 23.39 5.05
C GLY A 4 31.55 23.80 4.57
N LEU A 5 31.47 24.75 3.63
CA LEU A 5 30.19 25.13 3.00
C LEU A 5 29.60 23.98 2.17
N ARG A 6 30.44 23.25 1.42
CA ARG A 6 30.01 22.08 0.62
C ARG A 6 29.54 20.92 1.50
N LEU A 7 30.25 20.61 2.59
CA LEU A 7 29.83 19.58 3.55
C LEU A 7 28.51 19.96 4.25
N GLY A 8 28.35 21.23 4.63
CA GLY A 8 27.11 21.74 5.21
C GLY A 8 25.92 21.64 4.25
N LEU A 9 26.12 21.99 2.97
CA LEU A 9 25.08 21.90 1.95
C LEU A 9 24.67 20.45 1.67
N LEU A 10 25.64 19.52 1.60
CA LEU A 10 25.38 18.09 1.43
C LEU A 10 24.59 17.51 2.62
N GLY A 11 24.97 17.89 3.85
CA GLY A 11 24.25 17.49 5.05
C GLY A 11 22.81 18.00 5.06
N ALA A 12 22.58 19.26 4.65
CA ALA A 12 21.24 19.85 4.57
C ALA A 12 20.37 19.19 3.48
N LEU A 13 20.93 18.88 2.31
CA LEU A 13 20.24 18.18 1.23
C LEU A 13 19.86 16.75 1.64
N LEU A 14 20.79 16.02 2.26
CA LEU A 14 20.54 14.67 2.77
C LEU A 14 19.48 14.67 3.88
N GLY A 15 19.57 15.60 4.83
CA GLY A 15 18.56 15.79 5.87
C GLY A 15 17.18 16.14 5.32
N SER A 16 17.12 16.98 4.28
CA SER A 16 15.86 17.33 3.60
C SER A 16 15.25 16.14 2.85
N LEU A 17 16.07 15.33 2.17
CA LEU A 17 15.62 14.10 1.50
C LEU A 17 15.08 13.07 2.49
N LEU A 18 15.77 12.88 3.63
CA LEU A 18 15.30 12.00 4.70
C LEU A 18 13.99 12.51 5.32
N ALA A 19 13.86 13.82 5.55
CA ALA A 19 12.65 14.44 6.06
C ALA A 19 11.47 14.34 5.07
N LEU A 20 11.72 14.50 3.77
CA LEU A 20 10.72 14.30 2.72
C LEU A 20 10.29 12.84 2.60
N GLY A 21 11.24 11.89 2.66
CA GLY A 21 10.93 10.45 2.63
C GLY A 21 10.13 9.99 3.85
N PHE A 22 10.51 10.44 5.05
CA PHE A 22 9.74 10.18 6.28
C PHE A 22 8.40 10.92 6.30
N GLY A 23 8.38 12.12 5.71
CA GLY A 23 7.19 12.92 5.49
C GLY A 23 6.18 12.21 4.61
N PHE A 24 6.60 11.54 3.54
CA PHE A 24 5.70 10.88 2.59
C PHE A 24 4.77 9.85 3.25
N GLY A 25 5.30 9.05 4.19
CA GLY A 25 4.49 8.12 4.97
C GLY A 25 3.51 8.80 5.94
N ARG A 26 3.83 10.00 6.44
CA ARG A 26 2.90 10.81 7.24
C ARG A 26 1.91 11.62 6.40
N VAL A 27 2.32 12.07 5.22
CA VAL A 27 1.51 12.84 4.26
C VAL A 27 0.25 12.07 3.91
N GLN A 28 0.36 10.76 3.65
CA GLN A 28 -0.81 9.93 3.40
C GLN A 28 -1.83 10.00 4.56
N ARG A 29 -1.37 9.94 5.81
CA ARG A 29 -2.22 10.01 7.01
C ARG A 29 -2.78 11.41 7.28
N SER A 30 -2.05 12.46 6.91
CA SER A 30 -2.50 13.85 7.04
C SER A 30 -3.48 14.28 5.94
N LEU A 31 -3.44 13.65 4.76
CA LEU A 31 -4.36 13.92 3.66
C LEU A 31 -5.68 13.12 3.76
N LEU A 32 -5.70 12.06 4.57
CA LEU A 32 -6.86 11.20 4.80
C LEU A 32 -8.16 11.96 5.13
N PRO A 33 -8.19 12.94 6.07
CA PRO A 33 -9.42 13.68 6.38
C PRO A 33 -9.96 14.47 5.17
N TRP A 34 -9.08 14.97 4.32
CA TRP A 34 -9.46 15.65 3.09
C TRP A 34 -10.02 14.64 2.08
N ALA A 35 -9.36 13.50 1.89
CA ALA A 35 -9.85 12.44 1.02
C ALA A 35 -11.24 11.92 1.45
N GLU A 36 -11.47 11.70 2.74
CA GLU A 36 -12.78 11.31 3.30
C GLU A 36 -13.88 12.32 2.98
N THR A 37 -13.54 13.62 2.96
CA THR A 37 -14.50 14.69 2.63
C THR A 37 -14.85 14.71 1.14
N TRP A 38 -13.89 14.44 0.27
CA TRP A 38 -14.07 14.51 -1.18
C TRP A 38 -14.66 13.21 -1.77
N PHE A 39 -14.46 12.08 -1.10
CA PHE A 39 -14.95 10.76 -1.51
C PHE A 39 -15.73 10.10 -0.36
N PRO A 40 -16.91 10.63 0.01
CA PRO A 40 -17.65 10.17 1.18
C PRO A 40 -18.15 8.71 1.06
N GLU A 41 -18.26 8.19 -0.16
CA GLU A 41 -18.63 6.78 -0.40
C GLU A 41 -17.43 5.82 -0.33
N ALA A 42 -16.19 6.34 -0.36
CA ALA A 42 -14.98 5.54 -0.28
C ALA A 42 -14.60 5.27 1.18
N MET A 43 -14.25 4.02 1.48
CA MET A 43 -13.81 3.62 2.81
C MET A 43 -12.29 3.69 2.91
N PHE A 44 -11.77 4.71 3.60
CA PHE A 44 -10.32 4.89 3.80
C PHE A 44 -9.77 4.27 5.09
N ARG A 45 -10.62 4.11 6.10
CA ARG A 45 -10.31 3.47 7.39
C ARG A 45 -11.57 2.90 8.02
N VAL A 46 -11.38 1.95 8.93
CA VAL A 46 -12.47 1.30 9.69
C VAL A 46 -12.26 1.57 11.18
N ALA A 47 -13.34 1.87 11.89
CA ALA A 47 -13.32 1.94 13.35
C ALA A 47 -13.16 0.52 13.92
N VAL A 48 -12.10 0.31 14.70
CA VAL A 48 -11.76 -0.99 15.28
C VAL A 48 -11.53 -0.84 16.78
N ALA A 49 -11.92 -1.86 17.55
CA ALA A 49 -11.75 -1.87 19.00
C ALA A 49 -10.29 -2.13 19.42
N GLU A 50 -9.53 -2.82 18.58
CA GLU A 50 -8.14 -3.20 18.79
C GLU A 50 -7.28 -2.86 17.56
N PRO A 51 -5.95 -2.71 17.70
CA PRO A 51 -5.06 -2.41 16.58
C PRO A 51 -5.19 -3.46 15.47
N LEU A 52 -5.68 -3.03 14.30
CA LEU A 52 -5.90 -3.88 13.14
C LEU A 52 -5.27 -3.24 11.90
N VAL A 53 -4.68 -4.07 11.04
CA VAL A 53 -4.29 -3.71 9.68
C VAL A 53 -5.04 -4.60 8.71
N VAL A 54 -5.69 -4.00 7.71
CA VAL A 54 -6.36 -4.72 6.63
C VAL A 54 -5.42 -4.76 5.44
N LEU A 55 -5.03 -5.96 5.01
CA LEU A 55 -4.23 -6.15 3.81
C LEU A 55 -5.15 -6.25 2.59
N THR A 56 -4.98 -5.34 1.64
CA THR A 56 -5.62 -5.38 0.32
C THR A 56 -4.57 -5.53 -0.76
N ILE A 57 -4.80 -6.41 -1.73
CA ILE A 57 -3.88 -6.67 -2.84
C ILE A 57 -4.63 -6.41 -4.14
N ASP A 58 -4.20 -5.40 -4.88
CA ASP A 58 -4.84 -4.95 -6.12
C ASP A 58 -4.37 -5.80 -7.32
N ASP A 59 -4.96 -5.54 -8.49
CA ASP A 59 -4.68 -6.17 -9.79
C ASP A 59 -5.04 -7.67 -9.90
N GLY A 60 -5.52 -8.28 -8.81
CA GLY A 60 -6.03 -9.66 -8.81
C GLY A 60 -4.94 -10.72 -8.68
N LEU A 61 -5.24 -11.92 -9.16
CA LEU A 61 -4.36 -13.08 -9.02
C LEU A 61 -3.26 -13.06 -10.10
N SER A 62 -2.06 -13.49 -9.72
CA SER A 62 -0.91 -13.63 -10.61
C SER A 62 -0.19 -14.96 -10.34
N ASP A 63 0.83 -15.27 -11.15
CA ASP A 63 1.71 -16.42 -10.92
C ASP A 63 2.42 -16.37 -9.56
N ARG A 64 2.47 -15.20 -8.91
CA ARG A 64 3.04 -15.01 -7.57
C ARG A 64 2.03 -15.21 -6.45
N THR A 65 0.75 -15.32 -6.75
CA THR A 65 -0.28 -15.51 -5.71
C THR A 65 -0.02 -16.74 -4.81
N PRO A 66 0.49 -17.89 -5.29
CA PRO A 66 0.86 -18.99 -4.40
C PRO A 66 1.89 -18.59 -3.33
N GLU A 67 2.96 -17.87 -3.71
CA GLU A 67 3.98 -17.39 -2.76
C GLU A 67 3.38 -16.43 -1.71
N ILE A 68 2.43 -15.60 -2.12
CA ILE A 68 1.72 -14.67 -1.23
C ILE A 68 0.82 -15.46 -0.27
N LEU A 69 0.08 -16.46 -0.76
CA LEU A 69 -0.80 -17.29 0.07
C LEU A 69 -0.01 -18.10 1.10
N ASP A 70 1.12 -18.68 0.70
CA ASP A 70 2.03 -19.38 1.62
C ASP A 70 2.56 -18.45 2.72
N LEU A 71 2.81 -17.18 2.39
CA LEU A 71 3.25 -16.18 3.36
C LEU A 71 2.12 -15.81 4.32
N LEU A 72 0.91 -15.59 3.81
CA LEU A 72 -0.26 -15.29 4.64
C LEU A 72 -0.54 -16.44 5.62
N ASP A 73 -0.53 -17.68 5.13
CA ASP A 73 -0.75 -18.88 5.95
C ASP A 73 0.31 -19.01 7.06
N ARG A 74 1.60 -18.79 6.73
CA ARG A 74 2.70 -18.81 7.70
C ARG A 74 2.48 -17.87 8.90
N TYR A 75 1.84 -16.73 8.68
CA TYR A 75 1.59 -15.73 9.71
C TYR A 75 0.16 -15.74 10.24
N ASP A 76 -0.66 -16.75 9.89
CA ASP A 76 -2.09 -16.80 10.19
C ASP A 76 -2.82 -15.48 9.83
N ALA A 77 -2.42 -14.89 8.71
CA ALA A 77 -2.90 -13.61 8.24
C ALA A 77 -3.94 -13.78 7.12
N LYS A 78 -4.81 -12.77 6.99
CA LYS A 78 -5.83 -12.70 5.95
C LYS A 78 -5.63 -11.46 5.10
N ALA A 79 -5.95 -11.58 3.81
CA ALA A 79 -5.93 -10.46 2.87
C ALA A 79 -7.15 -10.50 1.95
N THR A 80 -7.53 -9.33 1.44
CA THR A 80 -8.57 -9.17 0.41
C THR A 80 -7.89 -8.89 -0.93
N PHE A 81 -8.11 -9.76 -1.92
CA PHE A 81 -7.64 -9.53 -3.28
C PHE A 81 -8.68 -8.73 -4.06
N LEU A 82 -8.34 -7.48 -4.41
CA LEU A 82 -9.16 -6.57 -5.20
C LEU A 82 -8.91 -6.84 -6.68
N CYS A 83 -9.66 -7.81 -7.17
CA CYS A 83 -9.62 -8.30 -8.52
C CYS A 83 -10.23 -7.32 -9.53
N ILE A 84 -9.45 -6.92 -10.53
CA ILE A 84 -9.98 -6.30 -11.75
C ILE A 84 -10.20 -7.41 -12.78
N ARG A 85 -11.41 -7.50 -13.34
CA ARG A 85 -11.66 -8.44 -14.44
C ARG A 85 -11.01 -7.91 -15.71
N ASP A 86 -10.01 -8.64 -16.22
CA ASP A 86 -9.60 -8.50 -17.61
C ASP A 86 -10.54 -9.33 -18.50
N PRO A 87 -11.34 -8.70 -19.39
CA PRO A 87 -12.23 -9.42 -20.30
C PRO A 87 -11.49 -10.30 -21.32
N SER A 88 -10.21 -10.07 -21.56
CA SER A 88 -9.37 -10.88 -22.46
C SER A 88 -8.87 -12.17 -21.81
N LEU A 89 -8.90 -12.26 -20.47
CA LEU A 89 -8.47 -13.44 -19.73
C LEU A 89 -9.66 -14.38 -19.47
N THR A 90 -9.54 -15.63 -19.92
CA THR A 90 -10.53 -16.68 -19.65
C THR A 90 -10.19 -17.37 -18.33
N CYS A 91 -11.15 -17.34 -17.41
CA CYS A 91 -11.07 -17.99 -16.11
C CYS A 91 -11.04 -19.52 -16.25
N PRO A 92 -9.93 -20.22 -15.91
CA PRO A 92 -9.88 -21.67 -16.02
C PRO A 92 -10.82 -22.32 -15.01
N ARG A 93 -11.56 -23.36 -15.43
CA ARG A 93 -12.43 -24.12 -14.51
C ARG A 93 -11.61 -24.79 -13.41
N GLY A 94 -12.03 -24.64 -12.16
CA GLY A 94 -11.41 -25.27 -11.00
C GLY A 94 -10.19 -24.54 -10.42
N GLN A 95 -9.81 -23.37 -10.97
CA GLN A 95 -8.76 -22.53 -10.41
C GLN A 95 -9.35 -21.31 -9.70
N PRO A 96 -8.67 -20.78 -8.65
CA PRO A 96 -9.01 -19.49 -8.08
C PRO A 96 -8.89 -18.43 -9.18
N CYS A 97 -9.91 -17.60 -9.29
CA CYS A 97 -10.02 -16.63 -10.37
C CYS A 97 -10.94 -15.52 -9.91
N CYS A 98 -10.71 -14.32 -10.43
CA CYS A 98 -11.52 -13.14 -10.16
C CYS A 98 -12.97 -13.36 -10.65
N LYS A 99 -13.86 -13.72 -9.72
CA LYS A 99 -15.30 -13.89 -9.97
C LYS A 99 -16.03 -12.56 -9.83
N ARG A 100 -17.19 -12.45 -10.47
CA ARG A 100 -18.15 -11.36 -10.24
C ARG A 100 -18.69 -11.41 -8.82
#